data_AF-A0A915NXE9-F1
#
_entry.id   AF-A0A915NXE9-F1
#
_cell.length_a   1.000
_cell.length_b   1.000
_cell.length_c   1.000
_cell.angle_alpha   90.00
_cell.angle_beta   90.00
_cell.angle_gamma   90.00
#
_symmetry.space_group_name_H-M   'P 1'
#
loop_
_entity.id
_entity.type
_entity.pdbx_description
1 polymer ?
#
loop_
_entity_poly.entity_id
_entity_poly.type
_entity_poly.pdbx_seq_one_letter_code
_entity_poly.pdbx_strand_id
1 'polypeptide(L)'
;VLCPHLLRYLAVAVVTSKNKQKISMKDLIKVIDVERYNYQDPVTEFLSCLYIDFDFDAAQTKLRECDSAEAERWIVNLIRNYRIEGAKIDSQSGQVVMSARPISIHEQVMENTKRMTIRSQQIALQLEKRPLETR
;
A
#
# COMPACT_ATOMS: atom_id res chain seq x y z
N VAL A 1 23.16 26.51 -3.19
CA VAL A 1 22.50 25.66 -4.21
C VAL A 1 21.23 26.34 -4.67
N LEU A 2 20.97 26.39 -5.97
CA LEU A 2 19.80 27.04 -6.59
C LEU A 2 18.50 26.37 -6.08
N CYS A 3 17.68 27.13 -5.36
CA CYS A 3 16.26 26.85 -5.09
C CYS A 3 15.92 25.53 -4.36
N PRO A 4 16.14 25.46 -3.02
CA PRO A 4 15.83 24.27 -2.22
C PRO A 4 14.34 23.87 -2.23
N HIS A 5 13.44 24.83 -2.47
CA HIS A 5 12.00 24.58 -2.57
C HIS A 5 11.57 23.72 -3.77
N LEU A 6 12.42 23.54 -4.78
CA LEU A 6 12.10 22.68 -5.93
C LEU A 6 11.94 21.21 -5.51
N LEU A 7 12.69 20.78 -4.50
CA LEU A 7 12.60 19.42 -3.95
C LEU A 7 11.20 19.12 -3.41
N ARG A 8 10.53 20.12 -2.81
CA ARG A 8 9.14 20.01 -2.35
C ARG A 8 8.18 19.71 -3.50
N TYR A 9 8.26 20.47 -4.58
CA TYR A 9 7.37 20.27 -5.74
C TYR A 9 7.64 18.94 -6.44
N LEU A 10 8.91 18.51 -6.53
CA LEU A 10 9.26 17.20 -7.05
C LEU A 10 8.68 16.08 -6.17
N ALA A 11 8.81 16.19 -4.84
CA ALA A 11 8.25 15.23 -3.91
C ALA A 11 6.73 15.10 -4.05
N VAL A 12 6.01 16.22 -4.07
CA VAL A 12 4.56 16.24 -4.27
C VAL A 12 4.17 15.67 -5.63
N ALA A 13 4.90 15.99 -6.70
CA ALA A 13 4.63 15.47 -8.04
C ALA A 13 4.82 13.95 -8.13
N VAL A 14 5.87 13.41 -7.53
CA VAL A 14 6.14 11.96 -7.49
C VAL A 14 5.10 11.23 -6.66
N VAL A 15 4.75 11.77 -5.48
CA VAL A 15 3.71 11.18 -4.60
C VAL A 15 2.33 11.22 -5.25
N THR A 16 2.00 12.28 -6.01
CA THR A 16 0.68 12.41 -6.67
C THR A 16 0.57 11.60 -7.97
N SER A 17 1.69 11.23 -8.59
CA SER A 17 1.72 10.53 -9.88
C SER A 17 1.29 9.06 -9.76
N LYS A 18 0.13 8.71 -10.34
CA LYS A 18 -0.47 7.36 -10.24
C LYS A 18 0.28 6.23 -10.96
N ASN A 19 1.14 6.55 -11.94
CA ASN A 19 1.64 5.56 -12.91
C ASN A 19 3.15 5.23 -12.78
N LYS A 20 3.92 5.97 -11.95
CA LYS A 20 5.39 5.82 -11.85
C LYS A 20 5.96 5.79 -10.42
N GLN A 21 5.11 5.74 -9.39
CA GLN A 21 5.54 5.84 -7.99
C GLN A 21 6.67 4.88 -7.60
N LYS A 22 6.62 3.60 -7.97
CA LYS A 22 7.56 2.59 -7.44
C LYS A 22 9.03 2.81 -7.85
N ILE A 23 9.32 3.30 -9.05
CA ILE A 23 10.71 3.46 -9.53
C ILE A 23 11.24 4.82 -9.09
N SER A 24 10.48 5.89 -9.31
CA SER A 24 10.90 7.26 -9.02
C SER A 24 10.95 7.59 -7.52
N MET A 25 10.22 6.85 -6.66
CA MET A 25 10.27 7.04 -5.21
C MET A 25 11.65 6.72 -4.63
N LYS A 26 12.27 5.61 -5.06
CA LYS A 26 13.54 5.17 -4.46
C LYS A 26 14.67 6.16 -4.73
N ASP A 27 14.70 6.74 -5.93
CA ASP A 27 15.70 7.75 -6.28
C ASP A 27 15.40 9.10 -5.63
N LEU A 28 14.11 9.47 -5.49
CA LEU A 28 13.70 10.63 -4.72
C LEU A 28 14.15 10.53 -3.25
N ILE A 29 13.96 9.38 -2.60
CA ILE A 29 14.36 9.17 -1.19
C ILE A 29 15.86 9.37 -1.03
N LYS A 30 16.69 8.86 -1.96
CA LYS A 30 18.14 9.08 -1.91
C LYS A 30 18.50 10.55 -2.03
N VAL A 31 17.84 11.29 -2.92
CA VAL A 31 18.07 12.74 -3.07
C VAL A 31 17.64 13.49 -1.80
N ILE A 32 16.51 13.10 -1.20
CA ILE A 32 16.06 13.66 0.08
C ILE A 32 17.10 13.38 1.17
N ASP A 33 17.65 12.17 1.25
CA ASP A 33 18.61 11.81 2.29
C ASP A 33 19.92 12.62 2.20
N VAL A 34 20.39 12.90 0.98
CA VAL A 34 21.57 13.74 0.73
C VAL A 34 21.29 15.21 1.06
N GLU A 35 20.11 15.73 0.69
CA GLU A 35 19.78 17.16 0.77
C GLU A 35 19.14 17.57 2.12
N ARG A 36 18.91 16.62 3.04
CA ARG A 36 18.33 16.82 4.38
C ARG A 36 19.04 17.90 5.22
N TYR A 37 20.33 18.10 5.01
CA TYR A 37 21.12 19.13 5.73
C TYR A 37 20.88 20.55 5.21
N ASN A 38 20.38 20.69 3.99
CA ASN A 38 20.29 21.97 3.28
C ASN A 38 18.85 22.50 3.19
N TYR A 39 17.85 21.61 3.24
CA TYR A 39 16.44 21.98 3.19
C TYR A 39 15.57 21.04 4.02
N GLN A 40 14.73 21.62 4.89
CA GLN A 40 13.77 20.91 5.72
C GLN A 40 12.38 21.49 5.47
N ASP A 41 11.46 20.61 5.08
CA ASP A 41 10.06 20.92 4.86
C ASP A 41 9.22 19.76 5.42
N PRO A 42 8.04 20.03 6.01
CA PRO A 42 7.19 19.00 6.57
C PRO A 42 6.89 17.83 5.62
N VAL A 43 6.79 18.06 4.30
CA VAL A 43 6.59 16.99 3.30
C VAL A 43 7.86 16.14 3.10
N THR A 44 9.03 16.77 3.08
CA THR A 44 10.32 16.06 2.96
C THR A 44 10.69 15.32 4.24
N GLU A 45 10.33 15.86 5.40
CA GLU A 45 10.46 15.23 6.71
C GLU A 45 9.48 14.06 6.88
N PHE A 46 8.26 14.19 6.36
CA PHE A 46 7.31 13.08 6.32
C PHE A 46 7.86 11.89 5.52
N LEU A 47 8.37 12.13 4.30
CA LEU A 47 8.95 11.06 3.47
C LEU A 47 10.20 10.44 4.10
N SER A 48 10.96 11.28 4.78
CA SER A 48 12.11 10.91 5.60
C SER A 48 11.75 9.92 6.71
N CYS A 49 10.78 10.27 7.56
CA CYS A 49 10.32 9.38 8.62
C CYS A 49 9.74 8.08 8.07
N LEU A 50 9.04 8.13 6.92
CA LEU A 50 8.37 6.97 6.35
C LEU A 50 9.33 5.95 5.71
N TYR A 51 10.34 6.42 4.99
CA TYR A 51 11.20 5.56 4.16
C TYR A 51 12.61 5.35 4.69
N ILE A 52 13.06 6.15 5.66
CA ILE A 52 14.41 6.06 6.22
C ILE A 52 14.32 5.63 7.68
N ASP A 53 13.57 6.35 8.50
CA ASP A 53 13.54 6.12 9.95
C ASP A 53 12.47 5.08 10.36
N PHE A 54 11.52 4.78 9.48
CA PHE A 54 10.37 3.88 9.71
C PHE A 54 9.55 4.24 10.97
N ASP A 55 9.56 5.52 11.34
CA ASP A 55 8.81 6.04 12.49
C ASP A 55 7.46 6.60 12.01
N PHE A 56 6.42 5.77 12.19
CA PHE A 56 5.07 6.12 11.78
C PHE A 56 4.41 7.15 12.70
N ASP A 57 4.82 7.25 13.97
CA ASP A 57 4.26 8.21 14.92
C ASP A 57 4.80 9.62 14.64
N ALA A 58 6.11 9.74 14.39
CA ALA A 58 6.72 10.99 13.94
C ALA A 58 6.18 11.41 12.57
N ALA A 59 6.06 10.46 11.62
CA ALA A 59 5.50 10.73 10.30
C ALA A 59 4.05 11.24 10.40
N GLN A 60 3.21 10.66 11.27
CA GLN A 60 1.84 11.11 11.47
C GLN A 60 1.78 12.54 12.00
N THR A 61 2.67 12.89 12.93
CA THR A 61 2.75 14.25 13.49
C THR A 61 3.13 15.27 12.40
N LYS A 62 4.13 14.95 11.58
CA LYS A 62 4.56 15.79 10.44
C LYS A 62 3.51 15.93 9.35
N LEU A 63 2.73 14.88 9.11
CA LEU A 63 1.63 14.93 8.15
C LEU A 63 0.48 15.83 8.62
N ARG A 64 0.20 15.87 9.93
CA ARG A 64 -0.79 16.77 10.53
C ARG A 64 -0.38 18.25 10.44
N GLU A 65 0.92 18.53 10.44
CA GLU A 65 1.45 19.89 10.24
C GLU A 65 1.20 20.42 8.81
N CYS A 66 1.06 19.54 7.80
CA CYS A 66 0.82 19.95 6.41
C CYS A 66 -0.63 20.37 6.14
N ASP A 67 -1.61 19.52 6.47
CA ASP A 67 -3.06 19.80 6.53
C ASP A 67 -3.77 18.47 6.88
N SER A 68 -4.42 18.42 8.05
CA SER A 68 -5.11 17.21 8.52
C SER A 68 -6.21 16.73 7.57
N ALA A 69 -6.91 17.65 6.89
CA ALA A 69 -8.04 17.30 6.03
C ALA A 69 -7.60 16.76 4.66
N GLU A 70 -6.45 17.20 4.16
CA GLU A 70 -5.86 16.70 2.92
C GLU A 70 -5.14 15.37 3.16
N ALA A 71 -4.48 15.23 4.31
CA ALA A 71 -3.85 14.00 4.77
C ALA A 71 -4.86 12.84 4.90
N GLU A 72 -5.99 13.06 5.59
CA GLU A 72 -7.03 12.03 5.71
C GLU A 72 -7.59 11.63 4.34
N ARG A 73 -7.83 12.60 3.44
CA ARG A 73 -8.27 12.33 2.06
C ARG A 73 -7.26 11.49 1.29
N TRP A 74 -5.97 11.77 1.45
CA TRP A 74 -4.91 11.01 0.81
C TRP A 74 -4.85 9.57 1.32
N ILE A 75 -4.93 9.36 2.64
CA ILE A 75 -4.94 8.03 3.27
C ILE A 75 -6.17 7.22 2.82
N VAL A 76 -7.35 7.83 2.79
CA VAL A 76 -8.59 7.18 2.31
C VAL A 76 -8.44 6.75 0.85
N ASN A 77 -7.86 7.61 0.01
CA ASN A 77 -7.60 7.30 -1.39
C ASN A 77 -6.59 6.15 -1.54
N LEU A 78 -5.57 6.08 -0.68
CA LEU A 78 -4.62 4.98 -0.63
C LEU A 78 -5.31 3.64 -0.30
N ILE A 79 -6.13 3.61 0.76
CA ILE A 79 -6.88 2.41 1.18
C ILE A 79 -7.82 1.93 0.06
N ARG A 80 -8.55 2.84 -0.60
CA ARG A 80 -9.44 2.49 -1.72
C ARG A 80 -8.67 1.97 -2.93
N ASN A 81 -7.57 2.61 -3.32
CA ASN A 81 -6.83 2.25 -4.53
C ASN A 81 -6.10 0.91 -4.38
N TYR A 82 -5.56 0.63 -3.19
CA TYR A 82 -4.83 -0.61 -2.91
C TYR A 82 -5.70 -1.74 -2.35
N ARG A 83 -7.01 -1.51 -2.19
CA ARG A 83 -7.99 -2.48 -1.62
C ARG A 83 -7.47 -3.11 -0.33
N ILE A 84 -6.93 -2.29 0.56
CA ILE A 84 -6.41 -2.75 1.85
C ILE A 84 -7.59 -3.14 2.72
N GLU A 85 -7.85 -4.44 2.83
CA GLU A 85 -8.96 -4.97 3.63
C GLU A 85 -8.66 -4.83 5.13
N GLY A 86 -9.67 -4.41 5.90
CA GLY A 86 -9.55 -4.31 7.36
C GLY A 86 -8.89 -3.02 7.88
N ALA A 87 -8.64 -2.04 7.02
CA ALA A 87 -8.25 -0.70 7.44
C ALA A 87 -9.47 0.10 7.93
N LYS A 88 -9.40 0.60 9.16
CA LYS A 88 -10.38 1.52 9.78
C LYS A 88 -9.69 2.83 10.11
N ILE A 89 -10.34 3.95 9.81
CA ILE A 89 -9.85 5.29 10.14
C ILE A 89 -10.74 5.85 11.25
N ASP A 90 -10.13 6.16 12.39
CA ASP A 90 -10.80 6.85 13.49
C ASP A 90 -10.39 8.33 13.46
N SER A 91 -11.27 9.19 12.93
CA SER A 91 -10.98 10.63 12.77
C SER A 91 -10.86 11.36 14.11
N GLN A 92 -11.52 10.89 15.18
CA GLN A 92 -11.45 11.51 16.52
C GLN A 92 -10.10 11.30 17.23
N SER A 93 -9.50 10.12 17.09
CA SER A 93 -8.14 9.84 17.58
C SER A 93 -7.08 10.19 16.52
N GLY A 94 -7.50 10.37 15.27
CA GLY A 94 -6.65 10.52 14.09
C GLY A 94 -5.67 9.35 13.94
N GLN A 95 -6.13 8.13 14.25
CA GLN A 95 -5.39 6.88 14.08
C GLN A 95 -6.02 6.04 12.98
N VAL A 96 -5.16 5.30 12.27
CA VAL A 96 -5.57 4.36 11.23
C VAL A 96 -5.22 2.95 11.69
N VAL A 97 -6.23 2.18 12.08
CA VAL A 97 -6.06 0.79 12.48
C VAL A 97 -6.11 -0.09 11.23
N MET A 98 -4.96 -0.57 10.79
CA MET A 98 -4.86 -1.59 9.75
C MET A 98 -4.90 -2.97 10.39
N SER A 99 -6.11 -3.50 10.56
CA SER A 99 -6.26 -4.90 10.98
C SER A 99 -6.06 -5.81 9.78
N ALA A 100 -4.98 -6.59 9.78
CA ALA A 100 -4.90 -7.75 8.91
C ALA A 100 -5.97 -8.74 9.39
N ARG A 101 -6.88 -9.17 8.52
CA ARG A 101 -7.77 -10.29 8.85
C ARG A 101 -6.88 -11.51 9.07
N PRO A 102 -6.80 -12.09 10.29
CA PRO A 102 -6.06 -13.32 10.47
C PRO A 102 -6.80 -14.41 9.70
N ILE A 103 -6.18 -14.89 8.61
CA ILE A 103 -6.69 -16.06 7.89
C ILE A 103 -6.65 -17.26 8.82
N SER A 104 -7.82 -17.84 9.08
CA SER A 104 -7.90 -19.06 9.90
C SER A 104 -7.20 -20.22 9.18
N ILE A 105 -6.51 -21.08 9.92
CA ILE A 105 -5.86 -22.28 9.35
C ILE A 105 -6.87 -23.14 8.58
N HIS A 106 -8.11 -23.22 9.06
CA HIS A 106 -9.19 -23.93 8.37
C HIS A 106 -9.58 -23.26 7.05
N GLU A 107 -9.59 -21.93 7.00
CA GLU A 107 -9.87 -21.16 5.79
C GLU A 107 -8.76 -21.34 4.77
N GLN A 108 -7.49 -21.35 5.20
CA GLN A 108 -6.35 -21.60 4.32
C GLN A 108 -6.38 -23.02 3.72
N VAL A 109 -6.71 -24.04 4.52
CA VAL A 109 -6.87 -25.43 4.02
C VAL A 109 -8.04 -25.53 3.04
N MET A 110 -9.15 -24.86 3.31
CA MET A 110 -10.29 -24.80 2.42
C MET A 110 -9.92 -24.12 1.08
N GLU A 111 -9.21 -22.99 1.12
CA GLU A 111 -8.79 -22.25 -0.07
C GLU A 111 -7.82 -23.06 -0.94
N ASN A 112 -6.86 -23.74 -0.31
CA ASN A 112 -5.91 -24.61 -1.01
C ASN A 112 -6.62 -25.83 -1.64
N THR A 113 -7.65 -26.36 -0.98
CA THR A 113 -8.43 -27.53 -1.45
C THR A 113 -9.43 -27.18 -2.55
N LYS A 114 -9.87 -25.90 -2.67
CA LYS A 114 -10.84 -25.46 -3.69
C LYS A 114 -10.42 -25.84 -5.11
N ARG A 115 -9.17 -25.56 -5.50
CA ARG A 115 -8.67 -25.85 -6.85
C ARG A 115 -8.61 -27.36 -7.14
N MET A 116 -8.28 -28.18 -6.13
CA MET A 116 -8.26 -29.63 -6.27
C MET A 116 -9.67 -30.19 -6.47
N THR A 117 -10.63 -29.70 -5.69
CA THR A 117 -12.03 -30.13 -5.75
C THR A 117 -12.64 -29.87 -7.13
N ILE A 118 -12.41 -28.68 -7.68
CA ILE A 118 -12.89 -28.31 -9.02
C ILE A 118 -12.28 -29.23 -10.08
N ARG A 119 -10.97 -29.53 -9.99
CA ARG A 119 -10.30 -30.43 -10.93
C ARG A 119 -10.82 -31.86 -10.84
N SER A 120 -11.03 -32.40 -9.64
CA SER A 120 -11.61 -33.73 -9.46
C SER A 120 -13.02 -33.82 -10.03
N GLN A 121 -13.85 -32.79 -9.82
CA GLN A 121 -15.20 -32.72 -10.40
C GLN A 121 -15.15 -32.67 -11.93
N GLN A 122 -14.24 -31.90 -12.50
CA GLN A 122 -14.07 -31.80 -13.95
C GLN A 122 -13.61 -33.13 -14.57
N ILE A 123 -12.70 -33.86 -13.92
CA ILE A 123 -12.26 -35.19 -14.36
C ILE A 123 -13.42 -36.19 -14.29
N ALA A 124 -14.22 -36.16 -13.21
CA ALA A 124 -15.40 -37.03 -13.08
C ALA A 124 -16.40 -36.80 -14.24
N LEU A 125 -16.67 -35.54 -14.58
CA LEU A 125 -17.52 -35.19 -15.73
C LEU A 125 -16.92 -35.65 -17.07
N GLN A 126 -15.60 -35.61 -17.22
CA GLN A 126 -14.92 -36.11 -18.43
C GLN A 126 -15.00 -37.63 -18.56
N LEU A 127 -14.99 -38.36 -17.43
CA LEU A 127 -15.17 -39.81 -17.42
C LEU A 127 -16.61 -40.21 -17.72
N GLU A 128 -17.60 -39.47 -17.21
CA GLU A 128 -19.02 -39.73 -17.47
C GLU A 128 -19.42 -39.47 -18.93
N LYS A 129 -18.77 -38.50 -19.58
CA LYS A 129 -18.95 -38.21 -21.01
C LYS A 129 -18.16 -39.12 -21.93
N ARG A 130 -17.29 -39.98 -21.39
CA ARG A 130 -16.51 -40.92 -22.19
C ARG A 130 -17.49 -42.01 -22.64
N PRO A 131 -17.76 -42.18 -23.93
CA PRO A 131 -18.59 -43.29 -24.38
C PRO A 131 -17.93 -44.58 -23.89
N LEU A 132 -18.73 -45.47 -23.31
CA LEU A 132 -18.28 -46.82 -22.96
C LEU A 132 -17.68 -47.42 -24.23
N GLU A 133 -16.36 -47.53 -24.31
CA GLU A 133 -15.70 -48.29 -25.35
C GLU A 133 -16.13 -49.75 -25.15
N THR A 134 -17.23 -50.10 -25.81
CA THR A 134 -17.69 -51.46 -26.00
C THR A 134 -16.55 -52.26 -26.61
N ARG A 135 -16.13 -53.30 -25.88
CA ARG A 135 -15.23 -54.38 -26.29
C ARG A 135 -15.53 -54.91 -27.69
#